data_AF-A0A1I2DJQ2-F1
#
_entry.id   AF-A0A1I2DJQ2-F1
#
_cell.length_a   1.000
_cell.length_b   1.000
_cell.length_c   1.000
_cell.angle_alpha   90.00
_cell.angle_beta   90.00
_cell.angle_gamma   90.00
#
_symmetry.space_group_name_H-M   'P 1'
#
loop_
_entity.id
_entity.type
_entity.pdbx_description
1 polymer ?
#
loop_
_entity_poly.entity_id
_entity_poly.type
_entity_poly.pdbx_seq_one_letter_code
_entity_poly.pdbx_strand_id
1 'polypeptide(L)'
;MMEYSTYGRHVAMDAWGIAFEHLNAADLLSQQMVQAAEASGATILSVQAQQFEPQGATVLVMLSESHMSIHTYPEKGFAALDCYTCGDTVDPHVAIQAMLVFLQPQETAEVKITRGMGELVISRFPLANREECDSPIPASVLGRERGEGTVKP
;
A
#
# COMPACT_ATOMS: atom_id res chain seq x y z
N MET A 1 32.24 -10.20 1.40
CA MET A 1 31.44 -9.33 0.51
C MET A 1 30.01 -9.51 0.97
N MET A 2 29.30 -8.45 1.36
CA MET A 2 27.86 -8.58 1.66
C MET A 2 27.16 -8.92 0.35
N GLU A 3 26.49 -10.08 0.32
CA GLU A 3 25.69 -10.52 -0.80
C GLU A 3 24.29 -9.93 -0.62
N TYR A 4 23.89 -9.06 -1.55
CA TYR A 4 22.56 -8.47 -1.54
C TYR A 4 21.60 -9.44 -2.23
N SER A 5 20.55 -9.84 -1.52
CA SER A 5 19.49 -10.66 -2.10
C SER A 5 18.70 -9.85 -3.12
N THR A 6 18.43 -10.46 -4.28
CA THR A 6 17.51 -9.91 -5.28
C THR A 6 16.05 -10.24 -4.96
N TYR A 7 15.80 -11.04 -3.92
CA TYR A 7 14.46 -11.43 -3.51
C TYR A 7 13.60 -10.20 -3.17
N GLY A 8 12.39 -10.19 -3.71
CA GLY A 8 11.38 -9.23 -3.32
C GLY A 8 9.97 -9.74 -3.57
N ARG A 9 9.01 -9.05 -2.95
CA ARG A 9 7.58 -9.36 -3.03
C ARG A 9 6.84 -8.14 -3.54
N HIS A 10 6.08 -8.31 -4.61
CA HIS A 10 5.29 -7.25 -5.21
C HIS A 10 3.82 -7.63 -5.17
N VAL A 11 3.02 -6.84 -4.49
CA VAL A 11 1.56 -6.96 -4.47
C VAL A 11 0.99 -5.91 -5.42
N ALA A 12 0.20 -6.35 -6.40
CA ALA A 12 -0.61 -5.48 -7.24
C ALA A 12 -2.10 -5.73 -6.88
N MET A 13 -2.85 -4.64 -6.71
CA MET A 13 -4.21 -4.66 -6.19
C MET A 13 -5.09 -3.71 -7.00
N ASP A 14 -6.15 -4.27 -7.59
CA ASP A 14 -7.26 -3.49 -8.15
C ASP A 14 -8.38 -3.44 -7.11
N ALA A 15 -8.87 -2.25 -6.77
CA ALA A 15 -9.92 -2.04 -5.79
C ALA A 15 -11.08 -1.21 -6.37
N TRP A 16 -12.32 -1.65 -6.17
CA TRP A 16 -13.52 -1.12 -6.82
C TRP A 16 -14.61 -0.74 -5.82
N GLY A 17 -15.55 0.12 -6.24
CA GLY A 17 -16.68 0.55 -5.41
C GLY A 17 -16.30 1.49 -4.26
N ILE A 18 -15.17 2.20 -4.40
CA ILE A 18 -14.67 3.14 -3.41
C ILE A 18 -15.40 4.49 -3.52
N ALA A 19 -15.65 5.13 -2.38
CA ALA A 19 -16.28 6.44 -2.32
C ALA A 19 -15.43 7.54 -2.99
N PHE A 20 -16.10 8.46 -3.68
CA PHE A 20 -15.45 9.50 -4.50
C PHE A 20 -14.44 10.34 -3.70
N GLU A 21 -14.81 10.73 -2.48
CA GLU A 21 -14.02 11.56 -1.57
C GLU A 21 -12.71 10.88 -1.12
N HIS A 22 -12.67 9.55 -1.08
CA HIS A 22 -11.45 8.79 -0.77
C HIS A 22 -10.53 8.67 -1.99
N LEU A 23 -11.06 8.82 -3.21
CA LEU A 23 -10.31 8.72 -4.46
C LEU A 23 -9.84 10.09 -4.98
N ASN A 24 -10.51 11.17 -4.62
CA ASN A 24 -10.25 12.51 -5.16
C ASN A 24 -9.61 13.48 -4.15
N ALA A 25 -8.66 12.99 -3.36
CA ALA A 25 -7.97 13.79 -2.35
C ALA A 25 -6.49 13.38 -2.24
N ALA A 26 -5.62 13.93 -3.11
CA ALA A 26 -4.20 13.57 -3.16
C ALA A 26 -3.47 13.71 -1.81
N ASP A 27 -3.76 14.76 -1.03
CA ASP A 27 -3.14 14.97 0.29
C ASP A 27 -3.55 13.91 1.31
N LEU A 28 -4.82 13.50 1.30
CA LEU A 28 -5.33 12.46 2.19
C LEU A 28 -4.74 11.11 1.80
N LEU A 29 -4.72 10.79 0.51
CA LEU A 29 -4.09 9.58 -0.02
C LEU A 29 -2.61 9.51 0.35
N SER A 30 -1.89 10.62 0.22
CA SER A 30 -0.48 10.73 0.62
C SER A 30 -0.27 10.41 2.10
N GLN A 31 -1.09 10.97 2.99
CA GLN A 31 -1.04 10.68 4.43
C GLN A 31 -1.31 9.20 4.73
N GLN A 32 -2.31 8.61 4.08
CA GLN A 32 -2.66 7.19 4.28
C GLN A 32 -1.58 6.25 3.76
N MET A 33 -0.99 6.55 2.60
CA MET A 33 0.12 5.76 2.07
C MET A 33 1.38 5.82 2.94
N VAL A 34 1.68 6.97 3.55
CA VAL A 34 2.77 7.09 4.52
C VAL A 34 2.51 6.18 5.73
N GLN A 35 1.31 6.25 6.31
CA GLN A 35 0.93 5.40 7.44
C GLN A 35 0.98 3.91 7.08
N ALA A 36 0.51 3.53 5.90
CA ALA A 36 0.55 2.17 5.39
C ALA A 36 1.98 1.64 5.20
N ALA A 37 2.88 2.46 4.65
CA ALA A 37 4.28 2.12 4.48
C ALA A 37 5.02 2.02 5.83
N GLU A 38 4.73 2.90 6.79
CA GLU A 38 5.29 2.80 8.14
C GLU A 38 4.81 1.54 8.87
N ALA A 39 3.53 1.17 8.71
CA ALA A 39 2.96 -0.02 9.33
C ALA A 39 3.54 -1.33 8.79
N SER A 40 4.01 -1.37 7.53
CA SER A 40 4.71 -2.53 6.98
C SER A 40 6.17 -2.64 7.44
N GLY A 41 6.68 -1.63 8.16
CA GLY A 41 8.08 -1.53 8.58
C GLY A 41 9.00 -0.99 7.48
N ALA A 42 8.46 -0.44 6.39
CA ALA A 42 9.26 0.13 5.32
C ALA A 42 9.88 1.47 5.74
N THR A 43 11.10 1.74 5.24
CA THR A 43 11.72 3.06 5.39
C THR A 43 11.36 3.93 4.19
N ILE A 44 10.70 5.06 4.44
CA ILE A 44 10.29 6.01 3.40
C ILE A 44 11.45 6.97 3.09
N LEU A 45 11.78 7.12 1.81
CA LEU A 45 12.79 8.06 1.32
C LEU A 45 12.16 9.36 0.80
N SER A 46 11.05 9.27 0.07
CA SER A 46 10.33 10.43 -0.44
C SER A 46 8.89 10.08 -0.81
N VAL A 47 8.03 11.10 -0.87
CA VAL A 47 6.64 10.99 -1.32
C VAL A 47 6.39 12.04 -2.40
N GLN A 48 5.78 11.62 -3.50
CA GLN A 48 5.32 12.49 -4.57
C GLN A 48 3.83 12.27 -4.78
N ALA A 49 3.06 13.34 -4.85
CA ALA A 49 1.63 13.29 -5.05
C ALA A 49 1.24 14.28 -6.15
N GLN A 50 0.29 13.87 -6.99
CA GLN A 50 -0.30 14.70 -8.03
C GLN A 50 -1.82 14.58 -7.94
N GLN A 51 -2.48 15.71 -7.67
CA GLN A 51 -3.92 15.86 -7.88
C GLN A 51 -4.15 16.17 -9.36
N PHE A 52 -5.10 15.48 -9.98
CA PHE A 52 -5.50 15.73 -11.37
C PHE A 52 -6.82 16.48 -11.44
N GLU A 53 -7.00 17.18 -12.57
CA GLU A 53 -8.22 17.86 -12.95
C GLU A 53 -8.88 17.11 -14.11
N PRO A 54 -10.21 16.90 -14.10
CA PRO A 54 -11.16 17.40 -13.11
C PRO A 54 -11.20 16.59 -11.79
N GLN A 55 -10.54 15.43 -11.75
CA GLN A 55 -10.53 14.55 -10.59
C GLN A 55 -9.43 13.48 -10.72
N GLY A 56 -9.24 12.73 -9.64
CA GLY A 56 -8.28 11.64 -9.53
C GLY A 56 -6.94 12.11 -9.00
N ALA A 57 -6.15 11.16 -8.53
CA ALA A 57 -4.85 11.40 -7.95
C ALA A 57 -3.88 10.27 -8.25
N THR A 58 -2.60 10.59 -8.19
CA THR A 58 -1.53 9.60 -8.14
C THR A 58 -0.60 9.94 -7.00
N VAL A 59 -0.25 8.94 -6.20
CA VAL A 59 0.75 9.07 -5.14
C VAL A 59 1.79 7.97 -5.31
N LEU A 60 3.06 8.36 -5.23
CA LEU A 60 4.23 7.49 -5.28
C LEU A 60 5.05 7.68 -4.00
N VAL A 61 5.25 6.59 -3.27
CA VAL A 61 6.11 6.53 -2.10
C VAL A 61 7.37 5.77 -2.47
N MET A 62 8.51 6.45 -2.44
CA MET A 62 9.82 5.81 -2.62
C MET A 62 10.27 5.20 -1.30
N LEU A 63 10.56 3.90 -1.33
CA LEU A 63 11.04 3.16 -0.16
C LEU A 63 12.54 2.93 -0.29
N SER A 64 13.23 2.68 0.84
CA SER A 64 14.67 2.38 0.86
C SER A 64 15.05 1.23 -0.07
N GLU A 65 14.12 0.31 -0.31
CA GLU A 65 14.35 -0.87 -1.12
C GLU A 65 13.25 -1.16 -2.15
N SER A 66 12.52 -0.16 -2.68
CA SER A 66 11.46 -0.37 -3.71
C SER A 66 10.55 0.88 -3.88
N HIS A 67 9.23 0.71 -3.85
CA HIS A 67 8.19 1.73 -3.94
C HIS A 67 6.82 1.19 -3.51
N MET A 68 5.90 2.11 -3.29
CA MET A 68 4.46 1.88 -3.21
C MET A 68 3.76 2.94 -4.06
N SER A 69 2.69 2.59 -4.76
CA SER A 69 1.91 3.53 -5.56
C SER A 69 0.40 3.37 -5.41
N ILE A 70 -0.32 4.43 -5.74
CA ILE A 70 -1.76 4.41 -6.01
C ILE A 70 -2.09 5.32 -7.20
N HIS A 71 -3.00 4.85 -8.04
CA HIS A 71 -3.67 5.62 -9.09
C HIS A 71 -5.17 5.53 -8.91
N THR A 72 -5.87 6.66 -8.89
CA THR A 72 -7.32 6.70 -8.63
C THR A 72 -8.13 7.21 -9.81
N TYR A 73 -9.33 6.64 -9.97
CA TYR A 73 -10.33 6.99 -10.98
C TYR A 73 -11.70 7.15 -10.30
N PRO A 74 -11.96 8.33 -9.68
CA PRO A 74 -13.15 8.56 -8.87
C PRO A 74 -14.48 8.27 -9.58
N GLU A 75 -14.61 8.58 -10.86
CA GLU A 75 -15.82 8.31 -11.67
C GLU A 75 -16.12 6.82 -11.88
N LYS A 76 -15.13 5.96 -11.65
CA LYS A 76 -15.26 4.51 -11.71
C LYS A 76 -15.32 3.87 -10.32
N GLY A 77 -15.14 4.66 -9.26
CA GLY A 77 -14.95 4.12 -7.92
C GLY A 77 -13.74 3.19 -7.83
N PHE A 78 -12.69 3.46 -8.63
CA PHE A 78 -11.56 2.54 -8.83
C PHE A 78 -10.25 3.12 -8.32
N ALA A 79 -9.44 2.25 -7.71
CA ALA A 79 -8.03 2.51 -7.41
C ALA A 79 -7.17 1.31 -7.81
N ALA A 80 -6.07 1.57 -8.50
CA ALA A 80 -4.98 0.61 -8.69
C ALA A 80 -3.90 0.93 -7.66
N LEU A 81 -3.56 -0.04 -6.81
CA LEU A 81 -2.48 0.06 -5.84
C LEU A 81 -1.40 -0.96 -6.16
N ASP A 82 -0.16 -0.60 -5.86
CA ASP A 82 0.91 -1.57 -5.76
C ASP A 82 1.86 -1.27 -4.62
N CYS A 83 2.41 -2.34 -4.05
CA CYS A 83 3.47 -2.25 -3.06
C CYS A 83 4.51 -3.32 -3.40
N TYR A 84 5.70 -2.85 -3.76
CA TYR A 84 6.86 -3.70 -3.93
C TYR A 84 7.78 -3.52 -2.73
N THR A 85 8.38 -4.58 -2.20
CA THR A 85 9.45 -4.53 -1.19
C THR A 85 10.53 -5.55 -1.49
N CYS A 86 11.79 -5.25 -1.16
CA CYS A 86 12.86 -6.25 -1.16
C CYS A 86 12.98 -6.91 0.22
N GLY A 87 13.53 -8.13 0.23
CA GLY A 87 13.83 -8.88 1.44
C GLY A 87 12.59 -9.45 2.17
N ASP A 88 12.87 -10.09 3.30
CA ASP A 88 11.88 -10.84 4.07
C ASP A 88 11.26 -10.03 5.21
N THR A 89 11.87 -8.90 5.57
CA THR A 89 11.52 -8.13 6.79
C THR A 89 10.33 -7.22 6.62
N VAL A 90 10.05 -6.75 5.39
CA VAL A 90 8.94 -5.83 5.10
C VAL A 90 7.89 -6.57 4.27
N ASP A 91 6.69 -6.74 4.83
CA ASP A 91 5.57 -7.38 4.13
C ASP A 91 4.74 -6.34 3.36
N PRO A 92 4.76 -6.35 2.01
CA PRO A 92 3.99 -5.41 1.20
C PRO A 92 2.48 -5.58 1.37
N HIS A 93 2.02 -6.77 1.79
CA HIS A 93 0.60 -7.03 2.02
C HIS A 93 0.04 -6.19 3.16
N VAL A 94 0.84 -5.92 4.20
CA VAL A 94 0.44 -5.08 5.34
C VAL A 94 0.12 -3.65 4.87
N ALA A 95 0.96 -3.08 4.00
CA ALA A 95 0.72 -1.75 3.45
C ALA A 95 -0.55 -1.71 2.58
N ILE A 96 -0.74 -2.72 1.73
CA ILE A 96 -1.95 -2.83 0.90
C ILE A 96 -3.21 -2.96 1.79
N GLN A 97 -3.20 -3.83 2.79
CA GLN A 97 -4.34 -4.00 3.70
C GLN A 97 -4.68 -2.73 4.47
N ALA A 98 -3.67 -1.99 4.96
CA ALA A 98 -3.90 -0.70 5.60
C ALA A 98 -4.62 0.29 4.66
N MET A 99 -4.26 0.32 3.38
CA MET A 99 -4.96 1.13 2.38
C MET A 99 -6.38 0.64 2.12
N LEU A 100 -6.63 -0.68 2.08
CA LEU A 100 -7.99 -1.21 1.89
C LEU A 100 -8.93 -0.84 3.04
N VAL A 101 -8.43 -0.80 4.28
CA VAL A 101 -9.19 -0.35 5.45
C VAL A 101 -9.64 1.10 5.31
N PHE A 102 -8.76 1.96 4.79
CA PHE A 102 -9.08 3.35 4.50
C PHE A 102 -10.03 3.50 3.30
N LEU A 103 -9.74 2.81 2.19
CA LEU A 103 -10.48 2.95 0.94
C LEU A 103 -11.88 2.30 1.02
N GLN A 104 -12.06 1.25 1.83
CA GLN A 104 -13.31 0.51 1.98
C GLN A 104 -13.93 0.09 0.63
N PRO A 105 -13.17 -0.60 -0.25
CA PRO A 105 -13.71 -1.06 -1.53
C PRO A 105 -14.79 -2.13 -1.34
N GLN A 106 -15.69 -2.21 -2.31
CA GLN A 106 -16.69 -3.27 -2.39
C GLN A 106 -16.11 -4.56 -2.97
N GLU A 107 -15.14 -4.45 -3.88
CA GLU A 107 -14.50 -5.57 -4.56
C GLU A 107 -13.00 -5.32 -4.72
N THR A 108 -12.21 -6.39 -4.64
CA THR A 108 -10.74 -6.32 -4.76
C THR A 108 -10.22 -7.50 -5.58
N ALA A 109 -9.20 -7.27 -6.40
CA ALA A 109 -8.47 -8.32 -7.10
C ALA A 109 -6.96 -8.17 -6.85
N GLU A 110 -6.36 -9.20 -6.27
CA GLU A 110 -4.96 -9.19 -5.84
C GLU A 110 -4.11 -10.17 -6.64
N VAL A 111 -2.89 -9.73 -6.98
CA VAL A 111 -1.83 -10.60 -7.49
C VAL A 111 -0.56 -10.37 -6.67
N LYS A 112 0.06 -11.47 -6.21
CA LYS A 112 1.40 -11.45 -5.63
C LYS A 112 2.41 -11.94 -6.66
N ILE A 113 3.50 -11.21 -6.80
CA ILE A 113 4.60 -11.50 -7.72
C ILE A 113 5.87 -11.63 -6.90
N THR A 114 6.50 -12.81 -6.94
CA THR A 114 7.86 -13.00 -6.39
C THR A 114 8.88 -12.49 -7.39
N ARG A 115 9.82 -11.67 -6.92
CA ARG A 115 10.81 -10.97 -7.75
C ARG A 115 12.22 -11.49 -7.43
N GLY A 116 13.07 -11.52 -8.45
CA GLY A 116 14.51 -11.75 -8.31
C GLY A 116 14.93 -13.17 -7.90
N MET A 117 14.09 -14.18 -8.14
CA MET A 117 14.39 -15.61 -7.87
C MET A 117 14.44 -16.47 -9.15
N GLY A 118 14.49 -15.85 -10.34
CA GLY A 118 14.40 -16.54 -11.64
C GLY A 118 13.13 -16.16 -12.39
N GLU A 119 12.41 -17.15 -12.93
CA GLU A 119 11.11 -16.93 -13.56
C GLU A 119 10.13 -16.26 -12.58
N LEU A 120 9.32 -15.34 -13.09
CA LEU A 120 8.33 -14.64 -12.27
C LEU A 120 7.26 -15.64 -11.80
N VAL A 121 7.18 -15.82 -10.48
CA VAL A 121 6.12 -16.60 -9.85
C VAL A 121 4.97 -15.69 -9.49
N ILE A 122 3.80 -15.99 -10.04
CA ILE A 122 2.56 -15.23 -9.84
C ILE A 122 1.60 -16.08 -9.00
N SER A 123 1.16 -15.54 -7.87
CA SER A 123 0.15 -16.14 -7.02
C SER A 123 -1.12 -15.28 -7.03
N ARG A 124 -2.26 -15.90 -7.35
CA ARG A 124 -3.57 -15.27 -7.32
C ARG A 124 -4.31 -15.78 -6.09
N PHE A 125 -4.95 -14.88 -5.36
CA PHE A 125 -5.91 -15.26 -4.34
C PHE A 125 -7.30 -15.31 -4.99
N PRO A 126 -8.17 -16.27 -4.63
CA PRO A 126 -9.58 -16.17 -4.94
C PRO A 126 -10.10 -14.81 -4.44
N LEU A 127 -11.03 -14.19 -5.16
CA LEU A 127 -11.71 -12.97 -4.68
C LEU A 127 -12.15 -13.21 -3.24
N ALA A 128 -11.61 -12.46 -2.29
CA ALA A 128 -11.99 -12.58 -0.90
C ALA A 128 -13.49 -12.29 -0.82
N ASN A 129 -14.29 -13.28 -0.41
CA ASN A 129 -15.63 -12.99 0.08
C ASN A 129 -15.49 -12.05 1.28
N ARG A 130 -16.45 -11.15 1.47
CA ARG A 130 -16.45 -10.05 2.47
C ARG A 130 -15.91 -10.38 3.87
N GLU A 131 -15.94 -11.65 4.29
CA GLU A 131 -15.56 -12.11 5.62
C GLU A 131 -14.06 -11.96 5.98
N GLU A 132 -13.12 -11.95 5.01
CA GLU A 132 -11.69 -11.76 5.33
C GLU A 132 -11.31 -10.29 5.55
N CYS A 133 -12.03 -9.34 4.96
CA CYS A 133 -11.84 -7.90 5.19
C CYS A 133 -12.30 -7.48 6.61
N ASP A 134 -13.22 -8.27 7.19
CA ASP A 134 -13.70 -8.10 8.57
C ASP A 134 -12.79 -8.81 9.60
N SER A 135 -11.70 -9.46 9.18
CA SER A 135 -10.75 -10.06 10.11
C SER A 135 -10.06 -8.94 10.91
N PRO A 136 -9.96 -9.07 12.25
CA PRO A 136 -9.40 -8.01 13.08
C PRO A 136 -7.95 -7.77 12.68
N ILE A 137 -7.68 -6.54 12.25
CA ILE A 137 -6.34 -6.04 11.94
C ILE A 137 -5.45 -6.30 13.17
N PRO A 138 -4.25 -6.87 13.01
CA PRO A 138 -3.30 -7.00 14.11
C PRO A 138 -3.11 -5.63 14.77
N ALA A 139 -3.24 -5.55 16.09
CA ALA A 139 -3.11 -4.30 16.85
C ALA A 139 -1.77 -3.57 16.62
N SER A 140 -0.78 -4.24 16.03
CA SER A 140 0.49 -3.66 15.58
C SER A 140 0.37 -2.68 14.40
N VAL A 141 -0.71 -2.76 13.61
CA VAL A 141 -0.97 -1.91 12.44
C VAL A 141 -1.85 -0.71 12.81
N LEU A 142 -2.69 -0.85 13.84
CA LEU A 142 -3.51 0.22 14.40
C LEU A 142 -2.67 1.10 15.34
N GLY A 143 -1.83 1.96 14.75
CA GLY A 143 -1.25 3.16 15.36
C GLY A 143 -0.78 3.08 16.82
N ARG A 144 0.54 3.11 17.05
CA ARG A 144 1.09 3.60 18.32
C ARG A 144 0.60 5.03 18.53
N GLU A 145 -0.08 5.28 19.65
CA GLU A 145 -0.37 6.63 20.11
C GLU A 145 0.94 7.43 20.15
N ARG A 146 0.92 8.64 19.58
CA ARG A 146 2.05 9.57 19.62
C ARG A 146 2.31 9.96 21.08
N GLY A 147 3.22 9.24 21.72
CA GLY A 147 3.83 9.68 22.98
C GLY A 147 4.67 10.92 22.70
N GLU A 148 4.39 12.00 23.42
CA GLU A 148 5.19 13.23 23.43
C GLU A 148 6.64 12.91 23.85
N GLY A 149 7.51 12.73 22.88
CA GLY A 149 8.94 12.56 23.07
C GLY A 149 9.66 13.86 22.75
N THR A 150 10.06 14.60 23.78
CA THR A 150 10.96 15.75 23.68
C THR A 150 12.21 15.41 22.87
N VAL A 151 12.41 16.14 21.77
CA VAL A 151 13.70 16.20 21.06
C VAL A 151 14.72 16.85 22.00
N LYS A 152 15.81 16.14 22.27
CA LYS A 152 17.06 16.68 22.81
C LYS A 152 18.15 16.49 21.74
N PRO A 153 19.15 17.39 21.72
CA PRO A 153 19.82 17.88 20.51
C PRO A 153 20.62 16.82 19.75
#